data_AF-A0A7S2QHN9-F1
#
_entry.id   AF-A0A7S2QHN9-F1
#
_cell.length_a   1.000
_cell.length_b   1.000
_cell.length_c   1.000
_cell.angle_alpha   90.00
_cell.angle_beta   90.00
_cell.angle_gamma   90.00
#
_symmetry.space_group_name_H-M   'P 1'
#
loop_
_entity.id
_entity.type
_entity.pdbx_description
1 polymer ?
#
loop_
_entity_poly.entity_id
_entity_poly.type
_entity_poly.pdbx_seq_one_letter_code
_entity_poly.pdbx_strand_id
1 'polypeptide(L)'
;AWDHQSIPSEDGIKTPAVSPFKNFKKSSGTSDADVLLPDAKAVAHVGGGSSALQGLALRWGEDLGAPWRSAVEAMSRGAHAAGEALSNGVHAAMSALVQRADETGRWAEQRIEEECFRALQSACLNREVAKARILDYSAPLRSSIIGSFKEMIKGACLADPDMWQSVKRCYGDTLDEILNDIEHELEVTLETALLKQHSSIMVDGPRGGCAFTCYCRVRSFLLFHYLPHDLSIFGKIKDPIYLFITLITLLPLHLVRVSFFCVILVMLVFPGPPDEFQLINFVLLLKGSQFLSAGLLMMARGAMMYFMCFSCCKADMATCIVEHGPGSVDSLGLSIVDYLGSIVLPWVAFCCLPYSHKSVRRKFVGRARLEGGGAASEDPDLEPEGSRAPGSSTPQALRRQGGRLGQLLIYDVQCFLCSLALLAVVAVYTRGDEELHNTWCEWVFTSAQFKEDLFWIKVLYGLLSLPFLPFMVPCFLKVLTHCEWTGFNERGACIEYALPTESRMGRWRRRQPRLSRRTLSRLCRSLARVVGRGGTRLNGVVAAEHFA
;
A
#
# COMPACT_ATOMS: atom_id res chain seq x y z
N ALA A 1 34.06 -37.19 -50.29
CA ALA A 1 34.29 -35.80 -50.71
C ALA A 1 33.92 -34.89 -49.55
N TRP A 2 34.95 -34.27 -48.95
CA TRP A 2 34.90 -33.17 -47.97
C TRP A 2 34.40 -33.59 -46.58
N ASP A 3 35.23 -34.13 -45.68
CA ASP A 3 36.43 -33.63 -44.98
C ASP A 3 36.23 -32.48 -43.97
N HIS A 4 36.76 -32.77 -42.78
CA HIS A 4 36.78 -31.99 -41.54
C HIS A 4 37.33 -30.57 -41.71
N GLN A 5 36.68 -29.60 -41.06
CA GLN A 5 37.33 -28.34 -40.66
C GLN A 5 37.15 -28.11 -39.16
N SER A 6 38.30 -28.21 -38.49
CA SER A 6 38.61 -27.83 -37.12
C SER A 6 38.53 -26.31 -36.93
N ILE A 7 37.86 -25.88 -35.87
CA ILE A 7 37.82 -24.50 -35.38
C ILE A 7 39.13 -24.23 -34.59
N PRO A 8 39.86 -23.14 -34.87
CA PRO A 8 41.05 -22.79 -34.11
C PRO A 8 40.70 -22.11 -32.77
N SER A 9 41.53 -22.40 -31.77
CA SER A 9 41.60 -21.74 -30.48
C SER A 9 42.07 -20.29 -30.64
N GLU A 10 41.27 -19.32 -30.19
CA GLU A 10 41.72 -17.94 -30.00
C GLU A 10 42.30 -17.76 -28.59
N ASP A 11 43.60 -17.50 -28.59
CA ASP A 11 44.38 -16.99 -27.48
C ASP A 11 44.02 -15.52 -27.18
N GLY A 12 43.98 -15.21 -25.88
CA GLY A 12 44.71 -14.04 -25.37
C GLY A 12 44.12 -12.64 -25.55
N ILE A 13 43.04 -12.33 -24.83
CA ILE A 13 42.73 -10.93 -24.47
C ILE A 13 43.22 -10.67 -23.05
N LYS A 14 44.40 -10.05 -22.94
CA LYS A 14 44.94 -9.46 -21.71
C LYS A 14 44.13 -8.22 -21.35
N THR A 15 43.40 -8.27 -20.23
CA THR A 15 42.82 -7.09 -19.59
C THR A 15 43.92 -6.28 -18.90
N PRO A 16 43.97 -4.94 -19.06
CA PRO A 16 44.88 -4.12 -18.27
C PRO A 16 44.36 -4.01 -16.83
N ALA A 17 45.25 -4.32 -15.89
CA ALA A 17 45.05 -4.13 -14.46
C ALA A 17 44.89 -2.64 -14.15
N VAL A 18 43.70 -2.25 -13.68
CA VAL A 18 43.44 -0.93 -13.10
C VAL A 18 43.99 -0.94 -11.67
N SER A 19 45.02 -0.13 -11.44
CA SER A 19 45.63 0.11 -10.13
C SER A 19 44.65 0.82 -9.17
N PRO A 20 44.67 0.50 -7.86
CA PRO A 20 43.83 1.16 -6.88
C PRO A 20 44.35 2.58 -6.60
N PHE A 21 43.42 3.55 -6.68
CA PHE A 21 43.63 4.94 -6.30
C PHE A 21 44.14 5.03 -4.86
N LYS A 22 45.28 5.72 -4.70
CA LYS A 22 45.91 5.99 -3.41
C LYS A 22 45.06 6.93 -2.57
N ASN A 23 44.91 6.56 -1.31
CA ASN A 23 44.35 7.32 -0.20
C ASN A 23 44.84 8.77 -0.17
N PHE A 24 43.92 9.71 -0.30
CA PHE A 24 44.15 11.11 0.05
C PHE A 24 43.92 11.28 1.57
N LYS A 25 45.00 11.12 2.33
CA LYS A 25 45.05 11.34 3.77
C LYS A 25 45.22 12.85 3.99
N LYS A 26 44.12 13.58 4.22
CA LYS A 26 44.22 15.00 4.60
C LYS A 26 44.44 15.09 6.11
N SER A 27 45.62 15.56 6.47
CA SER A 27 46.08 15.84 7.83
C SER A 27 45.21 16.90 8.49
N SER A 28 44.66 16.56 9.64
CA SER A 28 44.16 17.50 10.64
C SER A 28 45.34 18.28 11.23
N GLY A 29 45.54 19.50 10.75
CA GLY A 29 46.42 20.50 11.34
C GLY A 29 45.59 21.45 12.18
N THR A 30 45.83 21.40 13.48
CA THR A 30 45.45 22.38 14.51
C THR A 30 45.95 23.78 14.17
N SER A 31 45.08 24.78 14.26
CA SER A 31 45.49 26.15 14.58
C SER A 31 44.32 26.86 15.25
N ASP A 32 44.48 27.05 16.55
CA ASP A 32 43.77 28.02 17.37
C ASP A 32 43.86 29.41 16.73
N ALA A 33 42.73 30.10 16.66
CA ALA A 33 42.68 31.55 16.56
C ALA A 33 41.35 32.03 17.14
N ASP A 34 41.44 32.60 18.34
CA ASP A 34 40.40 33.33 19.04
C ASP A 34 39.74 34.36 18.13
N VAL A 35 38.44 34.20 17.86
CA VAL A 35 37.60 35.24 17.26
C VAL A 35 36.88 35.95 18.40
N LEU A 36 37.52 37.00 18.89
CA LEU A 36 36.89 38.05 19.70
C LEU A 36 36.00 38.91 18.80
N LEU A 37 34.71 38.93 19.11
CA LEU A 37 33.73 39.90 18.63
C LEU A 37 34.18 41.34 18.97
N PRO A 38 34.08 42.31 18.03
CA PRO A 38 33.98 43.71 18.40
C PRO A 38 32.51 44.12 18.53
N ASP A 39 32.18 44.61 19.72
CA ASP A 39 30.94 45.31 20.04
C ASP A 39 30.71 46.51 19.10
N ALA A 40 29.56 46.50 18.46
CA ALA A 40 28.97 47.68 17.84
C ALA A 40 28.27 48.50 18.93
N LYS A 41 28.88 49.62 19.35
CA LYS A 41 28.20 50.79 19.96
C LYS A 41 29.21 51.92 20.21
N ALA A 42 29.15 52.97 19.41
CA ALA A 42 29.33 54.39 19.80
C ALA A 42 29.69 55.23 18.57
N VAL A 43 28.67 55.71 17.85
CA VAL A 43 28.80 56.86 16.93
C VAL A 43 27.71 57.85 17.32
N ALA A 44 28.06 58.83 18.15
CA ALA A 44 27.40 60.13 18.25
C ALA A 44 28.08 60.97 19.34
N HIS A 45 28.83 62.00 18.93
CA HIS A 45 29.04 63.32 19.56
C HIS A 45 30.44 63.85 19.23
N VAL A 46 30.60 64.37 18.01
CA VAL A 46 31.64 65.36 17.70
C VAL A 46 30.98 66.73 17.83
N GLY A 47 31.16 67.36 18.99
CA GLY A 47 30.63 68.68 19.29
C GLY A 47 31.23 69.19 20.57
N GLY A 48 32.34 69.93 20.48
CA GLY A 48 33.03 70.43 21.67
C GLY A 48 34.39 71.05 21.40
N GLY A 49 34.51 71.84 20.33
CA GLY A 49 35.74 72.54 19.97
C GLY A 49 35.52 74.05 19.81
N SER A 50 34.84 74.71 20.76
CA SER A 50 34.70 76.17 20.74
C SER A 50 34.49 76.80 22.13
N SER A 51 35.13 76.26 23.17
CA SER A 51 35.14 76.87 24.51
C SER A 51 36.54 77.30 25.00
N ALA A 52 37.60 76.96 24.27
CA ALA A 52 38.98 77.36 24.62
C ALA A 52 39.43 78.70 24.01
N LEU A 53 38.75 79.21 22.97
CA LEU A 53 39.11 80.47 22.30
C LEU A 53 38.24 81.68 22.70
N GLN A 54 37.09 81.47 23.35
CA GLN A 54 36.26 82.56 23.86
C GLN A 54 36.77 83.17 25.19
N GLY A 55 37.62 82.45 25.93
CA GLY A 55 38.22 82.95 27.18
C GLY A 55 39.44 83.87 27.00
N LEU A 56 40.08 83.86 25.83
CA LEU A 56 41.28 84.66 25.55
C LEU A 56 40.98 86.02 24.88
N ALA A 57 39.80 86.19 24.29
CA ALA A 57 39.40 87.44 23.63
C ALA A 57 38.77 88.49 24.56
N LEU A 58 38.39 88.12 25.79
CA LEU A 58 37.75 89.04 26.76
C LEU A 58 38.72 89.73 27.74
N ARG A 59 40.04 89.55 27.58
CA ARG A 59 41.03 90.17 28.49
C ARG A 59 41.87 91.28 27.84
N TRP A 60 41.70 91.55 26.55
CA TRP A 60 42.51 92.51 25.76
C TRP A 60 41.63 93.51 24.99
N GLY A 61 40.51 93.91 25.58
CA GLY A 61 39.43 94.64 24.88
C GLY A 61 39.04 95.98 25.50
N GLU A 62 39.98 96.77 26.04
CA GLU A 62 39.66 98.16 26.45
C GLU A 62 40.43 99.27 25.72
N ASP A 63 41.44 98.99 24.88
CA ASP A 63 42.22 100.07 24.24
C ASP A 63 42.36 100.02 22.70
N LEU A 64 41.53 99.25 22.00
CA LEU A 64 41.55 99.23 20.52
C LEU A 64 40.28 99.87 19.93
N GLY A 65 40.49 101.01 19.28
CA GLY A 65 39.47 101.90 18.74
C GLY A 65 38.58 101.28 17.66
N ALA A 66 37.49 101.99 17.36
CA ALA A 66 36.40 101.63 16.45
C ALA A 66 36.78 101.03 15.07
N PRO A 67 37.91 101.36 14.41
CA PRO A 67 38.25 100.78 13.10
C PRO A 67 38.50 99.27 13.15
N TRP A 68 39.02 98.75 14.27
CA TRP A 68 39.40 97.35 14.38
C TRP A 68 38.20 96.42 14.56
N ARG A 69 37.14 96.88 15.25
CA ARG A 69 35.89 96.12 15.42
C ARG A 69 35.18 95.91 14.08
N SER A 70 35.18 96.93 13.21
CA SER A 70 34.66 96.83 11.84
C SER A 70 35.43 95.80 11.00
N ALA A 71 36.76 95.78 11.07
CA ALA A 71 37.58 94.83 10.34
C ALA A 71 37.42 93.38 10.83
N VAL A 72 37.31 93.17 12.15
CA VAL A 72 37.08 91.85 12.75
C VAL A 72 35.66 91.36 12.45
N GLU A 73 34.65 92.22 12.47
CA GLU A 73 33.28 91.84 12.06
C GLU A 73 33.18 91.56 10.56
N ALA A 74 33.92 92.26 9.70
CA ALA A 74 33.98 91.97 8.27
C ALA A 74 34.71 90.64 7.99
N MET A 75 35.81 90.36 8.70
CA MET A 75 36.50 89.07 8.64
C MET A 75 35.67 87.93 9.22
N SER A 76 34.93 88.17 10.30
CA SER A 76 34.01 87.19 10.90
C SER A 76 32.86 86.87 9.95
N ARG A 77 32.24 87.88 9.31
CA ARG A 77 31.20 87.69 8.29
C ARG A 77 31.75 87.01 7.03
N GLY A 78 32.96 87.36 6.60
CA GLY A 78 33.65 86.71 5.48
C GLY A 78 34.02 85.26 5.76
N ALA A 79 34.49 84.94 6.98
CA ALA A 79 34.81 83.59 7.42
C ALA A 79 33.56 82.74 7.63
N HIS A 80 32.46 83.32 8.11
CA HIS A 80 31.16 82.64 8.19
C HIS A 80 30.55 82.38 6.80
N ALA A 81 30.58 83.36 5.90
CA ALA A 81 30.07 83.19 4.53
C ALA A 81 30.94 82.22 3.72
N ALA A 82 32.27 82.26 3.88
CA ALA A 82 33.17 81.27 3.28
C ALA A 82 33.00 79.89 3.91
N GLY A 83 32.77 79.80 5.22
CA GLY A 83 32.47 78.57 5.94
C GLY A 83 31.15 77.95 5.53
N GLU A 84 30.08 78.73 5.35
CA GLU A 84 28.78 78.27 4.83
C GLU A 84 28.87 77.90 3.35
N ALA A 85 29.57 78.67 2.52
CA ALA A 85 29.77 78.31 1.11
C ALA A 85 30.58 77.02 0.96
N LEU A 86 31.62 76.83 1.79
CA LEU A 86 32.42 75.61 1.81
C LEU A 86 31.63 74.45 2.42
N SER A 87 30.88 74.67 3.50
CA SER A 87 30.05 73.65 4.14
C SER A 87 28.91 73.19 3.23
N ASN A 88 28.21 74.12 2.58
CA ASN A 88 27.13 73.81 1.65
C ASN A 88 27.67 73.18 0.37
N GLY A 89 28.83 73.65 -0.13
CA GLY A 89 29.54 73.03 -1.25
C GLY A 89 30.00 71.61 -0.94
N VAL A 90 30.58 71.38 0.25
CA VAL A 90 31.00 70.06 0.71
C VAL A 90 29.80 69.16 0.97
N HIS A 91 28.72 69.65 1.59
CA HIS A 91 27.51 68.84 1.79
C HIS A 91 26.83 68.48 0.48
N ALA A 92 26.73 69.41 -0.47
CA ALA A 92 26.16 69.16 -1.79
C ALA A 92 27.02 68.21 -2.62
N ALA A 93 28.35 68.37 -2.57
CA ALA A 93 29.29 67.46 -3.22
C ALA A 93 29.22 66.06 -2.57
N MET A 94 29.18 65.98 -1.24
CA MET A 94 29.08 64.71 -0.50
C MET A 94 27.74 64.03 -0.77
N SER A 95 26.62 64.76 -0.76
CA SER A 95 25.30 64.19 -1.06
C SER A 95 25.18 63.73 -2.50
N ALA A 96 25.76 64.46 -3.45
CA ALA A 96 25.84 64.03 -4.85
C ALA A 96 26.73 62.79 -5.03
N LEU A 97 27.79 62.67 -4.22
CA LEU A 97 28.70 61.51 -4.23
C LEU A 97 28.05 60.28 -3.59
N VAL A 98 27.29 60.46 -2.50
CA VAL A 98 26.48 59.40 -1.88
C VAL A 98 25.34 58.96 -2.81
N GLN A 99 24.63 59.88 -3.45
CA GLN A 99 23.60 59.52 -4.44
C GLN A 99 24.20 58.75 -5.62
N ARG A 100 25.35 59.20 -6.15
CA ARG A 100 26.05 58.43 -7.20
C ARG A 100 26.49 57.06 -6.71
N ALA A 101 27.01 56.95 -5.48
CA ALA A 101 27.40 55.67 -4.90
C ALA A 101 26.20 54.73 -4.76
N ASP A 102 25.05 55.20 -4.27
CA ASP A 102 23.81 54.43 -4.13
C ASP A 102 23.20 54.03 -5.47
N GLU A 103 23.22 54.92 -6.46
CA GLU A 103 22.77 54.60 -7.82
C GLU A 103 23.68 53.55 -8.46
N THR A 104 25.00 53.66 -8.31
CA THR A 104 25.93 52.64 -8.79
C THR A 104 25.80 51.32 -8.02
N GLY A 105 25.50 51.37 -6.73
CA GLY A 105 25.27 50.18 -5.89
C GLY A 105 24.03 49.40 -6.34
N ARG A 106 22.89 50.08 -6.50
CA ARG A 106 21.65 49.45 -6.99
C ARG A 106 21.76 48.95 -8.41
N TRP A 107 22.46 49.68 -9.27
CA TRP A 107 22.70 49.25 -10.65
C TRP A 107 23.62 48.01 -10.70
N ALA A 108 24.61 47.92 -9.81
CA ALA A 108 25.44 46.74 -9.67
C ALA A 108 24.66 45.53 -9.11
N GLU A 109 23.79 45.76 -8.12
CA GLU A 109 22.95 44.71 -7.50
C GLU A 109 21.96 44.12 -8.51
N GLN A 110 21.25 44.95 -9.27
CA GLN A 110 20.36 44.48 -10.35
C GLN A 110 21.11 43.69 -11.43
N ARG A 111 22.33 44.11 -11.79
CA ARG A 111 23.15 43.37 -12.75
C ARG A 111 23.56 42.00 -12.21
N ILE A 112 23.93 41.93 -10.93
CA ILE A 112 24.30 40.67 -10.28
C ILE A 112 23.08 39.74 -10.18
N GLU A 113 21.90 40.24 -9.83
CA GLU A 113 20.67 39.44 -9.80
C GLU A 113 20.29 38.92 -11.19
N GLU A 114 20.35 39.76 -12.23
CA GLU A 114 20.07 39.32 -13.60
C GLU A 114 21.07 38.28 -14.09
N GLU A 115 22.36 38.47 -13.83
CA GLU A 115 23.38 37.49 -14.22
C GLU A 115 23.25 36.19 -13.43
N CYS A 116 22.92 36.26 -12.14
CA CYS A 116 22.65 35.10 -11.31
C CYS A 116 21.41 34.34 -11.79
N PHE A 117 20.33 35.04 -12.12
CA PHE A 117 19.11 34.44 -12.66
C PHE A 117 19.36 33.77 -14.02
N ARG A 118 20.10 34.43 -14.92
CA ARG A 118 20.50 33.83 -16.20
C ARG A 118 21.41 32.62 -16.01
N ALA A 119 22.36 32.68 -15.07
CA ALA A 119 23.22 31.54 -14.73
C ALA A 119 22.40 30.37 -14.18
N LEU A 120 21.43 30.63 -13.30
CA LEU A 120 20.54 29.60 -12.75
C LEU A 120 19.66 28.98 -13.84
N GLN A 121 19.07 29.80 -14.72
CA GLN A 121 18.21 29.34 -15.81
C GLN A 121 19.01 28.51 -16.83
N SER A 122 20.23 28.93 -17.16
CA SER A 122 21.13 28.16 -18.03
C SER A 122 21.60 26.86 -17.38
N ALA A 123 21.86 26.84 -16.07
CA ALA A 123 22.19 25.63 -15.34
C ALA A 123 21.01 24.64 -15.29
N CYS A 124 19.79 25.14 -15.10
CA CYS A 124 18.56 24.35 -15.19
C CYS A 124 18.36 23.78 -16.60
N LEU A 125 18.51 24.61 -17.64
CA LEU A 125 18.40 24.17 -19.04
C LEU A 125 19.46 23.11 -19.36
N ASN A 126 20.70 23.33 -18.96
CA ASN A 126 21.80 22.38 -19.18
C ASN A 126 21.58 21.07 -18.44
N ARG A 127 20.96 21.11 -17.25
CA ARG A 127 20.57 19.90 -16.52
C ARG A 127 19.47 19.13 -17.25
N GLU A 128 18.45 19.80 -17.80
CA GLU A 128 17.40 19.14 -18.57
C GLU A 128 17.92 18.60 -19.91
N VAL A 129 18.79 19.34 -20.61
CA VAL A 129 19.46 18.86 -21.83
C VAL A 129 20.38 17.67 -21.53
N ALA A 130 21.10 17.68 -20.41
CA ALA A 130 21.91 16.54 -20.00
C ALA A 130 21.06 15.31 -19.68
N LYS A 131 19.91 15.47 -19.00
CA LYS A 131 18.96 14.37 -18.76
C LYS A 131 18.40 13.81 -20.07
N ALA A 132 17.98 14.69 -20.98
CA ALA A 132 17.46 14.28 -22.29
C ALA A 132 18.51 13.48 -23.08
N ARG A 133 19.76 13.95 -23.10
CA ARG A 133 20.87 13.23 -23.74
C ARG A 133 21.16 11.89 -23.07
N ILE A 134 21.14 11.80 -21.74
CA ILE A 134 21.30 10.53 -21.02
C ILE A 134 20.16 9.56 -21.35
N LEU A 135 18.93 10.05 -21.48
CA LEU A 135 17.79 9.26 -21.93
C LEU A 135 17.99 8.78 -23.38
N ASP A 136 18.37 9.64 -24.31
CA ASP A 136 18.58 9.28 -25.72
C ASP A 136 19.72 8.26 -25.88
N TYR A 137 20.84 8.45 -25.17
CA TYR A 137 21.95 7.49 -25.17
C TYR A 137 21.59 6.16 -24.50
N SER A 138 20.61 6.17 -23.60
CA SER A 138 20.12 4.94 -22.98
C SER A 138 19.06 4.23 -23.80
N ALA A 139 18.52 4.77 -24.90
CA ALA A 139 17.48 4.09 -25.70
C ALA A 139 17.86 2.67 -26.18
N PRO A 140 19.03 2.43 -26.82
CA PRO A 140 19.44 1.07 -27.19
C PRO A 140 19.78 0.20 -25.97
N LEU A 141 20.22 0.82 -24.87
CA LEU A 141 20.42 0.12 -23.60
C LEU A 141 19.07 -0.29 -22.99
N ARG A 142 18.04 0.57 -23.09
CA ARG A 142 16.69 0.38 -22.58
C ARG A 142 15.98 -0.73 -23.33
N SER A 143 16.02 -0.77 -24.66
CA SER A 143 15.43 -1.88 -25.42
C SER A 143 16.10 -3.22 -25.10
N SER A 144 17.43 -3.24 -24.94
CA SER A 144 18.17 -4.43 -24.50
C SER A 144 17.83 -4.85 -23.05
N ILE A 145 17.70 -3.88 -22.14
CA ILE A 145 17.28 -4.10 -20.76
C ILE A 145 15.84 -4.60 -20.71
N ILE A 146 14.93 -4.01 -21.49
CA ILE A 146 13.51 -4.38 -21.57
C ILE A 146 13.38 -5.78 -22.16
N GLY A 147 14.12 -6.13 -23.22
CA GLY A 147 14.17 -7.50 -23.74
C GLY A 147 14.68 -8.49 -22.68
N SER A 148 15.77 -8.15 -22.01
CA SER A 148 16.31 -8.95 -20.90
C SER A 148 15.33 -9.04 -19.72
N PHE A 149 14.56 -7.99 -19.47
CA PHE A 149 13.58 -7.90 -18.40
C PHE A 149 12.28 -8.62 -18.76
N LYS A 150 11.88 -8.66 -20.03
CA LYS A 150 10.79 -9.49 -20.57
C LYS A 150 11.13 -10.96 -20.33
N GLU A 151 12.34 -11.37 -20.72
CA GLU A 151 12.84 -12.72 -20.45
C GLU A 151 13.00 -12.98 -18.95
N MET A 152 13.33 -11.98 -18.14
CA MET A 152 13.37 -12.10 -16.67
C MET A 152 11.97 -12.21 -16.05
N ILE A 153 10.97 -11.45 -16.49
CA ILE A 153 9.58 -11.52 -16.03
C ILE A 153 8.99 -12.85 -16.45
N LYS A 154 9.12 -13.20 -17.73
CA LYS A 154 8.71 -14.50 -18.26
C LYS A 154 9.39 -15.60 -17.48
N GLY A 155 10.71 -15.52 -17.32
CA GLY A 155 11.51 -16.39 -16.49
C GLY A 155 10.98 -16.48 -15.06
N ALA A 156 10.67 -15.38 -14.40
CA ALA A 156 10.20 -15.33 -13.01
C ALA A 156 8.76 -15.85 -12.84
N CYS A 157 7.85 -15.47 -13.73
CA CYS A 157 6.48 -15.96 -13.78
C CYS A 157 6.45 -17.46 -14.07
N LEU A 158 7.33 -17.95 -14.94
CA LEU A 158 7.47 -19.35 -15.32
C LEU A 158 8.43 -20.14 -14.42
N ALA A 159 9.18 -19.48 -13.54
CA ALA A 159 10.15 -20.08 -12.61
C ALA A 159 9.47 -20.73 -11.42
N ASP A 160 8.16 -20.55 -11.25
CA ASP A 160 7.42 -21.27 -10.23
C ASP A 160 7.58 -22.79 -10.46
N PRO A 161 8.31 -23.50 -9.59
CA PRO A 161 8.50 -24.94 -9.75
C PRO A 161 7.20 -25.70 -9.52
N ASP A 162 6.19 -25.03 -8.93
CA ASP A 162 4.94 -25.64 -8.57
C ASP A 162 3.89 -25.61 -9.67
N MET A 163 4.10 -24.79 -10.70
CA MET A 163 3.21 -24.69 -11.85
C MET A 163 3.23 -25.97 -12.71
N TRP A 164 2.05 -26.43 -13.12
CA TRP A 164 1.92 -27.57 -14.04
C TRP A 164 2.47 -27.24 -15.42
N GLN A 165 3.13 -28.21 -16.07
CA GLN A 165 3.79 -27.97 -17.37
C GLN A 165 2.82 -27.53 -18.48
N SER A 166 1.61 -28.09 -18.52
CA SER A 166 0.59 -27.68 -19.51
C SER A 166 0.16 -26.22 -19.30
N VAL A 167 -0.03 -25.81 -18.04
CA VAL A 167 -0.38 -24.43 -17.69
C VAL A 167 0.81 -23.51 -17.98
N LYS A 168 2.03 -23.94 -17.67
CA LYS A 168 3.26 -23.20 -17.94
C LYS A 168 3.42 -22.86 -19.43
N ARG A 169 3.07 -23.78 -20.33
CA ARG A 169 3.09 -23.53 -21.79
C ARG A 169 2.04 -22.50 -22.19
N CYS A 170 0.77 -22.75 -21.87
CA CYS A 170 -0.33 -21.86 -22.23
C CYS A 170 -0.18 -20.45 -21.63
N TYR A 171 0.26 -20.37 -20.37
CA TYR A 171 0.54 -19.09 -19.71
C TYR A 171 1.76 -18.40 -20.30
N GLY A 172 2.78 -19.15 -20.72
CA GLY A 172 3.94 -18.61 -21.44
C GLY A 172 3.54 -17.90 -22.74
N ASP A 173 2.68 -18.54 -23.54
CA ASP A 173 2.19 -17.99 -24.80
C ASP A 173 1.34 -16.72 -24.57
N THR A 174 0.43 -16.78 -23.60
CA THR A 174 -0.43 -15.62 -23.24
C THR A 174 0.40 -14.45 -22.70
N LEU A 175 1.41 -14.75 -21.89
CA LEU A 175 2.29 -13.74 -21.29
C LEU A 175 3.21 -13.10 -22.34
N ASP A 176 3.56 -13.80 -23.42
CA ASP A 176 4.27 -13.21 -24.55
C ASP A 176 3.43 -12.17 -25.28
N GLU A 177 2.14 -12.44 -25.50
CA GLU A 177 1.18 -11.48 -26.08
C GLU A 177 1.02 -10.25 -25.18
N ILE A 178 0.73 -10.47 -23.89
CA ILE A 178 0.53 -9.39 -22.93
C ILE A 178 1.80 -8.55 -22.74
N LEU A 179 2.99 -9.17 -22.68
CA LEU A 179 4.23 -8.42 -22.50
C LEU A 179 4.60 -7.56 -23.70
N ASN A 180 4.16 -7.93 -24.91
CA ASN A 180 4.31 -7.04 -26.08
C ASN A 180 3.45 -5.78 -25.91
N ASP A 181 2.23 -5.92 -25.38
CA ASP A 181 1.33 -4.79 -25.15
C ASP A 181 1.80 -3.92 -23.97
N ILE A 182 2.35 -4.55 -22.93
CA ILE A 182 2.81 -3.86 -21.71
C ILE A 182 4.18 -3.19 -21.91
N GLU A 183 4.97 -3.56 -22.93
CA GLU A 183 6.33 -3.05 -23.16
C GLU A 183 6.42 -1.53 -23.02
N HIS A 184 5.42 -0.81 -23.54
CA HIS A 184 5.38 0.65 -23.51
C HIS A 184 5.05 1.24 -22.12
N GLU A 185 4.20 0.59 -21.31
CA GLU A 185 3.95 1.00 -19.92
C GLU A 185 5.04 0.55 -18.94
N LEU A 186 5.69 -0.56 -19.28
CA LEU A 186 6.77 -1.13 -18.50
C LEU A 186 7.97 -0.19 -18.49
N GLU A 187 8.27 0.48 -19.61
CA GLU A 187 9.36 1.46 -19.72
C GLU A 187 9.20 2.58 -18.68
N VAL A 188 7.99 3.14 -18.55
CA VAL A 188 7.66 4.18 -17.57
C VAL A 188 7.70 3.67 -16.12
N THR A 189 7.33 2.40 -15.91
CA THR A 189 7.26 1.79 -14.57
C THR A 189 8.62 1.26 -14.10
N LEU A 190 9.49 0.84 -15.02
CA LEU A 190 10.82 0.33 -14.73
C LEU A 190 11.72 1.43 -14.16
N GLU A 191 11.60 2.66 -14.68
CA GLU A 191 12.30 3.84 -14.15
C GLU A 191 11.96 4.10 -12.67
N THR A 192 10.72 3.83 -12.25
CA THR A 192 10.29 3.96 -10.85
C THR A 192 10.60 2.73 -9.98
N ALA A 193 10.81 1.56 -10.60
CA ALA A 193 11.11 0.30 -9.90
C ALA A 193 12.61 0.07 -9.65
N LEU A 194 13.49 0.48 -10.58
CA LEU A 194 14.95 0.32 -10.45
C LEU A 194 15.55 1.06 -9.24
N LEU A 195 14.85 2.06 -8.70
CA LEU A 195 15.25 2.79 -7.50
C LEU A 195 14.78 2.15 -6.18
N LYS A 196 14.04 1.02 -6.24
CA LYS A 196 13.59 0.31 -5.04
C LYS A 196 14.60 -0.74 -4.63
N GLN A 197 15.46 -0.37 -3.69
CA GLN A 197 16.29 -1.33 -2.99
C GLN A 197 15.41 -2.16 -2.03
N HIS A 198 15.22 -3.43 -2.36
CA HIS A 198 14.42 -4.35 -1.54
C HIS A 198 15.21 -4.73 -0.28
N SER A 199 14.84 -4.16 0.88
CA SER A 199 15.38 -4.60 2.16
C SER A 199 14.49 -5.70 2.73
N SER A 200 14.92 -6.96 2.63
CA SER A 200 14.24 -8.08 3.27
C SER A 200 14.53 -8.07 4.78
N ILE A 201 13.85 -7.20 5.53
CA ILE A 201 13.95 -7.19 6.98
C ILE A 201 13.03 -8.30 7.51
N MET A 202 13.60 -9.28 8.22
CA MET A 202 12.82 -10.25 8.96
C MET A 202 12.14 -9.56 10.14
N VAL A 203 10.86 -9.27 10.01
CA VAL A 203 10.05 -8.68 11.08
C VAL A 203 9.48 -9.80 11.96
N ASP A 204 9.67 -9.65 13.26
CA ASP A 204 9.07 -10.54 14.26
C ASP A 204 7.57 -10.24 14.41
N GLY A 205 6.76 -11.30 14.48
CA GLY A 205 5.33 -11.19 14.73
C GLY A 205 5.03 -10.79 16.19
N PRO A 206 3.77 -10.42 16.48
CA PRO A 206 3.36 -10.03 17.83
C PRO A 206 3.60 -11.18 18.82
N ARG A 207 4.39 -10.91 19.86
CA ARG A 207 4.61 -11.80 21.00
C ARG A 207 3.71 -11.35 22.14
N GLY A 208 2.82 -12.20 22.63
CA GLY A 208 2.01 -11.89 23.82
C GLY A 208 2.44 -12.72 25.03
N GLY A 209 1.78 -12.45 26.17
CA GLY A 209 1.97 -13.21 27.41
C GLY A 209 1.48 -14.67 27.31
N CYS A 210 1.66 -15.44 28.38
CA CYS A 210 1.49 -16.91 28.39
C CYS A 210 0.19 -17.43 27.74
N ALA A 211 -0.99 -16.91 28.11
CA ALA A 211 -2.27 -17.30 27.51
C ALA A 211 -2.41 -16.85 26.05
N PHE A 212 -1.81 -15.71 25.71
CA PHE A 212 -1.81 -15.14 24.37
C PHE A 212 -0.90 -15.89 23.41
N THR A 213 0.12 -16.58 23.92
CA THR A 213 1.05 -17.38 23.11
C THR A 213 0.33 -18.47 22.33
N CYS A 214 -0.68 -19.13 22.92
CA CYS A 214 -1.47 -20.14 22.23
C CYS A 214 -2.26 -19.54 21.06
N TYR A 215 -2.98 -18.43 21.32
CA TYR A 215 -3.72 -17.70 20.29
C TYR A 215 -2.78 -17.20 19.17
N CYS A 216 -1.66 -16.55 19.50
CA CYS A 216 -0.67 -16.10 18.52
C CYS A 216 -0.12 -17.23 17.65
N ARG A 217 0.09 -18.42 18.24
CA ARG A 217 0.59 -19.59 17.50
C ARG A 217 -0.45 -20.16 16.56
N VAL A 218 -1.71 -20.25 17.00
CA VAL A 218 -2.81 -20.68 16.12
C VAL A 218 -3.03 -19.67 15.00
N ARG A 219 -3.04 -18.37 15.34
CA ARG A 219 -3.13 -17.26 14.39
C ARG A 219 -2.00 -17.29 13.37
N SER A 220 -0.75 -17.38 13.81
CA SER A 220 0.40 -17.40 12.89
C SER A 220 0.35 -18.61 11.98
N PHE A 221 0.00 -19.79 12.50
CA PHE A 221 -0.15 -21.00 11.70
C PHE A 221 -1.27 -20.86 10.67
N LEU A 222 -2.45 -20.44 11.11
CA LEU A 222 -3.63 -20.37 10.26
C LEU A 222 -3.46 -19.29 9.18
N LEU A 223 -3.03 -18.07 9.54
CA LEU A 223 -2.82 -16.99 8.59
C LEU A 223 -1.63 -17.25 7.66
N PHE A 224 -0.58 -17.94 8.11
CA PHE A 224 0.52 -18.35 7.23
C PHE A 224 0.04 -19.32 6.15
N HIS A 225 -0.78 -20.31 6.51
CA HIS A 225 -1.31 -21.27 5.53
C HIS A 225 -2.41 -20.67 4.64
N TYR A 226 -3.22 -19.74 5.17
CA TYR A 226 -4.30 -19.11 4.41
C TYR A 226 -3.79 -17.99 3.48
N LEU A 227 -2.86 -17.16 3.96
CA LEU A 227 -2.34 -15.97 3.29
C LEU A 227 -0.80 -15.92 3.37
N PRO A 228 -0.08 -16.92 2.81
CA PRO A 228 1.38 -16.96 2.83
C PRO A 228 1.98 -15.81 2.01
N HIS A 229 3.05 -15.20 2.55
CA HIS A 229 3.82 -14.16 1.86
C HIS A 229 4.80 -14.73 0.80
N ASP A 230 5.13 -16.02 0.90
CA ASP A 230 6.21 -16.68 0.14
C ASP A 230 5.72 -17.81 -0.77
N LEU A 231 4.41 -18.02 -0.90
CA LEU A 231 3.86 -19.06 -1.77
C LEU A 231 3.05 -18.44 -2.91
N SER A 232 3.37 -18.88 -4.13
CA SER A 232 2.57 -18.62 -5.31
C SER A 232 1.20 -19.28 -5.20
N ILE A 233 0.29 -18.97 -6.13
CA ILE A 233 -1.04 -19.61 -6.20
C ILE A 233 -0.90 -21.13 -6.35
N PHE A 234 0.05 -21.60 -7.16
CA PHE A 234 0.31 -23.04 -7.32
C PHE A 234 0.93 -23.66 -6.07
N GLY A 235 1.83 -22.93 -5.39
CA GLY A 235 2.37 -23.34 -4.09
C GLY A 235 1.27 -23.50 -3.03
N LYS A 236 0.31 -22.57 -2.99
CA LYS A 236 -0.88 -22.66 -2.12
C LYS A 236 -1.71 -23.90 -2.42
N ILE A 237 -2.01 -24.17 -3.70
CA ILE A 237 -2.78 -25.37 -4.10
C ILE A 237 -2.08 -26.67 -3.71
N LYS A 238 -0.74 -26.69 -3.63
CA LYS A 238 0.01 -27.88 -3.18
C LYS A 238 0.05 -28.04 -1.67
N ASP A 239 -0.23 -26.98 -0.92
CA ASP A 239 -0.30 -27.05 0.54
C ASP A 239 -1.60 -27.76 0.96
N PRO A 240 -1.53 -28.96 1.57
CA PRO A 240 -2.73 -29.69 1.98
C PRO A 240 -3.54 -28.95 3.04
N ILE A 241 -2.91 -28.08 3.85
CA ILE A 241 -3.61 -27.29 4.87
C ILE A 241 -4.42 -26.18 4.21
N TYR A 242 -3.83 -25.49 3.23
CA TYR A 242 -4.55 -24.50 2.42
C TYR A 242 -5.73 -25.14 1.69
N LEU A 243 -5.55 -26.32 1.07
CA LEU A 243 -6.63 -27.05 0.41
C LEU A 243 -7.73 -27.45 1.40
N PHE A 244 -7.36 -27.90 2.60
CA PHE A 244 -8.33 -28.25 3.63
C PHE A 244 -9.14 -27.03 4.10
N ILE A 245 -8.47 -25.90 4.34
CA ILE A 245 -9.13 -24.63 4.67
C ILE A 245 -10.06 -24.19 3.54
N THR A 246 -9.57 -24.23 2.30
CA THR A 246 -10.35 -23.87 1.11
C THR A 246 -11.56 -24.77 0.95
N LEU A 247 -11.40 -26.08 1.15
CA LEU A 247 -12.51 -27.03 1.14
C LEU A 247 -13.55 -26.69 2.20
N ILE A 248 -13.14 -26.40 3.44
CA ILE A 248 -14.06 -25.94 4.50
C ILE A 248 -14.81 -24.69 4.08
N THR A 249 -14.14 -23.72 3.45
CA THR A 249 -14.79 -22.47 3.00
C THR A 249 -15.74 -22.67 1.82
N LEU A 250 -15.52 -23.71 1.01
CA LEU A 250 -16.36 -24.04 -0.15
C LEU A 250 -17.49 -25.02 0.20
N LEU A 251 -17.44 -25.71 1.34
CA LEU A 251 -18.49 -26.62 1.78
C LEU A 251 -19.80 -25.83 1.96
N PRO A 252 -20.90 -26.22 1.30
CA PRO A 252 -22.21 -25.58 1.43
C PRO A 252 -22.91 -26.02 2.73
N LEU A 253 -22.17 -26.02 3.84
CA LEU A 253 -22.70 -26.28 5.17
C LEU A 253 -23.11 -24.94 5.80
N HIS A 254 -24.37 -24.87 6.23
CA HIS A 254 -24.92 -23.70 6.89
C HIS A 254 -24.04 -23.28 8.07
N LEU A 255 -23.82 -21.98 8.21
CA LEU A 255 -23.03 -21.36 9.27
C LEU A 255 -21.52 -21.65 9.26
N VAL A 256 -21.04 -22.78 8.71
CA VAL A 256 -19.61 -23.15 8.73
C VAL A 256 -18.75 -22.09 8.05
N ARG A 257 -19.17 -21.64 6.86
CA ARG A 257 -18.46 -20.61 6.09
C ARG A 257 -18.41 -19.28 6.85
N VAL A 258 -19.54 -18.74 7.29
CA VAL A 258 -19.62 -17.46 8.01
C VAL A 258 -18.82 -17.52 9.32
N SER A 259 -18.91 -18.63 10.06
CA SER A 259 -18.15 -18.83 11.30
C SER A 259 -16.66 -18.88 11.04
N PHE A 260 -16.24 -19.59 9.99
CA PHE A 260 -14.83 -19.67 9.61
C PHE A 260 -14.28 -18.29 9.25
N PHE A 261 -14.96 -17.54 8.37
CA PHE A 261 -14.53 -16.19 8.02
C PHE A 261 -14.60 -15.21 9.21
N CYS A 262 -15.54 -15.37 10.14
CA CYS A 262 -15.55 -14.61 11.39
C CYS A 262 -14.27 -14.86 12.20
N VAL A 263 -13.85 -16.12 12.33
CA VAL A 263 -12.58 -16.47 12.99
C VAL A 263 -11.38 -15.87 12.27
N ILE A 264 -11.35 -15.91 10.93
CA ILE A 264 -10.29 -15.26 10.14
C ILE A 264 -10.25 -13.75 10.40
N LEU A 265 -11.41 -13.08 10.38
CA LEU A 265 -11.50 -11.65 10.58
C LEU A 265 -10.98 -11.24 11.97
N VAL A 266 -11.37 -11.99 13.01
CA VAL A 266 -10.86 -11.78 14.37
C VAL A 266 -9.33 -11.97 14.41
N MET A 267 -8.81 -13.00 13.73
CA MET A 267 -7.37 -13.24 13.62
C MET A 267 -6.63 -12.14 12.85
N LEU A 268 -7.26 -11.47 11.89
CA LEU A 268 -6.67 -10.35 11.14
C LEU A 268 -6.64 -9.07 11.98
N VAL A 269 -7.72 -8.77 12.72
CA VAL A 269 -7.90 -7.51 13.47
C VAL A 269 -7.21 -7.52 14.83
N PHE A 270 -6.94 -8.69 15.41
CA PHE A 270 -6.38 -8.80 16.76
C PHE A 270 -5.12 -9.69 16.79
N PRO A 271 -4.00 -9.28 17.43
CA PRO A 271 -3.82 -8.16 18.38
C PRO A 271 -3.41 -6.80 17.80
N GLY A 272 -2.99 -6.74 16.55
CA GLY A 272 -2.41 -5.54 15.95
C GLY A 272 -3.38 -4.89 14.96
N PRO A 273 -3.11 -3.65 14.54
CA PRO A 273 -3.89 -3.04 13.48
C PRO A 273 -3.86 -3.94 12.23
N PRO A 274 -5.01 -4.17 11.60
CA PRO A 274 -5.06 -4.98 10.38
C PRO A 274 -4.33 -4.27 9.23
N ASP A 275 -3.82 -5.06 8.29
CA ASP A 275 -3.23 -4.52 7.06
C ASP A 275 -4.32 -4.26 6.01
N GLU A 276 -4.23 -3.12 5.32
CA GLU A 276 -5.23 -2.66 4.33
C GLU A 276 -5.46 -3.72 3.25
N PHE A 277 -4.38 -4.27 2.66
CA PHE A 277 -4.48 -5.28 1.62
C PHE A 277 -5.13 -6.57 2.13
N GLN A 278 -4.82 -6.98 3.37
CA GLN A 278 -5.40 -8.19 3.96
C GLN A 278 -6.90 -8.08 4.18
N LEU A 279 -7.40 -6.93 4.63
CA LEU A 279 -8.84 -6.69 4.81
C LEU A 279 -9.58 -6.67 3.47
N ILE A 280 -9.00 -6.02 2.46
CA ILE A 280 -9.62 -5.98 1.13
C ILE A 280 -9.65 -7.38 0.52
N ASN A 281 -8.53 -8.10 0.59
CA ASN A 281 -8.45 -9.48 0.12
C ASN A 281 -9.42 -10.40 0.89
N PHE A 282 -9.60 -10.20 2.19
CA PHE A 282 -10.62 -10.90 2.98
C PHE A 282 -12.04 -10.67 2.44
N VAL A 283 -12.43 -9.41 2.19
CA VAL A 283 -13.75 -9.07 1.65
C VAL A 283 -13.99 -9.78 0.32
N LEU A 284 -12.99 -9.75 -0.58
CA LEU A 284 -13.10 -10.31 -1.92
C LEU A 284 -13.11 -11.85 -1.90
N LEU A 285 -12.30 -12.49 -1.05
CA LEU A 285 -12.33 -13.94 -0.87
C LEU A 285 -13.65 -14.42 -0.26
N LEU A 286 -14.20 -13.69 0.70
CA LEU A 286 -15.50 -14.01 1.29
C LEU A 286 -16.62 -13.90 0.24
N LYS A 287 -16.65 -12.84 -0.56
CA LYS A 287 -17.68 -12.66 -1.60
C LYS A 287 -17.52 -13.58 -2.80
N GLY A 288 -16.29 -13.79 -3.25
CA GLY A 288 -16.02 -14.74 -4.32
C GLY A 288 -16.33 -16.19 -3.91
N SER A 289 -16.01 -16.58 -2.68
CA SER A 289 -16.42 -17.89 -2.16
C SER A 289 -17.93 -17.99 -1.96
N GLN A 290 -18.63 -16.88 -1.65
CA GLN A 290 -20.10 -16.84 -1.60
C GLN A 290 -20.72 -17.19 -2.96
N PHE A 291 -20.20 -16.65 -4.06
CA PHE A 291 -20.65 -16.99 -5.41
C PHE A 291 -20.48 -18.49 -5.71
N LEU A 292 -19.30 -19.05 -5.40
CA LEU A 292 -19.03 -20.47 -5.66
C LEU A 292 -19.88 -21.39 -4.77
N SER A 293 -19.93 -21.13 -3.47
CA SER A 293 -20.60 -22.02 -2.50
C SER A 293 -22.11 -21.79 -2.42
N ALA A 294 -22.56 -20.58 -2.11
CA ALA A 294 -24.00 -20.29 -1.98
C ALA A 294 -24.69 -20.08 -3.34
N GLY A 295 -23.97 -19.67 -4.38
CA GLY A 295 -24.53 -19.60 -5.73
C GLY A 295 -24.49 -20.97 -6.39
N LEU A 296 -23.34 -21.34 -6.96
CA LEU A 296 -23.23 -22.51 -7.85
C LEU A 296 -23.45 -23.85 -7.15
N LEU A 297 -22.78 -24.11 -6.02
CA LEU A 297 -22.87 -25.42 -5.34
C LEU A 297 -24.24 -25.65 -4.71
N MET A 298 -24.83 -24.63 -4.06
CA MET A 298 -26.18 -24.74 -3.52
C MET A 298 -27.24 -24.87 -4.62
N MET A 299 -27.11 -24.14 -5.73
CA MET A 299 -27.99 -24.31 -6.89
C MET A 299 -27.95 -25.75 -7.42
N ALA A 300 -26.75 -26.31 -7.61
CA ALA A 300 -26.59 -27.69 -8.06
C ALA A 300 -27.17 -28.70 -7.06
N ARG A 301 -26.97 -28.48 -5.75
CA ARG A 301 -27.56 -29.30 -4.68
C ARG A 301 -29.09 -29.25 -4.71
N GLY A 302 -29.69 -28.06 -4.79
CA GLY A 302 -31.13 -27.89 -4.85
C GLY A 302 -31.74 -28.57 -6.08
N ALA A 303 -31.14 -28.35 -7.26
CA ALA A 303 -31.56 -29.02 -8.50
C ALA A 303 -31.47 -30.55 -8.39
N MET A 304 -30.40 -31.07 -7.78
CA MET A 304 -30.25 -32.51 -7.53
C MET A 304 -31.35 -33.05 -6.60
N MET A 305 -31.75 -32.30 -5.57
CA MET A 305 -32.83 -32.70 -4.66
C MET A 305 -34.17 -32.84 -5.39
N TYR A 306 -34.55 -31.86 -6.22
CA TYR A 306 -35.77 -31.99 -7.04
C TYR A 306 -35.68 -33.15 -8.03
N PHE A 307 -34.54 -33.32 -8.69
CA PHE A 307 -34.33 -34.42 -9.64
C PHE A 307 -34.46 -35.79 -8.96
N MET A 308 -33.95 -35.93 -7.74
CA MET A 308 -34.09 -37.15 -6.94
C MET A 308 -35.55 -37.40 -6.55
N CYS A 309 -36.30 -36.39 -6.08
CA CYS A 309 -37.74 -36.55 -5.80
C CYS A 309 -38.54 -36.94 -7.05
N PHE A 310 -38.28 -36.28 -8.18
CA PHE A 310 -38.91 -36.61 -9.45
C PHE A 310 -38.61 -38.04 -9.91
N SER A 311 -37.38 -38.51 -9.70
CA SER A 311 -36.93 -39.84 -10.17
C SER A 311 -37.39 -40.97 -9.25
N CYS A 312 -37.37 -40.76 -7.93
CA CYS A 312 -37.63 -41.80 -6.93
C CYS A 312 -39.11 -41.87 -6.49
N CYS A 313 -39.83 -40.76 -6.50
CA CYS A 313 -41.16 -40.63 -5.89
C CYS A 313 -42.21 -40.14 -6.91
N LYS A 314 -42.42 -40.89 -8.00
CA LYS A 314 -43.36 -40.48 -9.06
C LYS A 314 -44.81 -40.34 -8.60
N ALA A 315 -45.27 -41.19 -7.67
CA ALA A 315 -46.65 -41.17 -7.19
C ALA A 315 -46.90 -40.01 -6.20
N ASP A 316 -45.92 -39.73 -5.33
CA ASP A 316 -46.03 -38.78 -4.22
C ASP A 316 -45.01 -37.63 -4.33
N MET A 317 -44.91 -37.04 -5.52
CA MET A 317 -43.91 -36.01 -5.81
C MET A 317 -44.05 -34.79 -4.88
N ALA A 318 -45.28 -34.35 -4.61
CA ALA A 318 -45.55 -33.19 -3.76
C ALA A 318 -45.06 -33.45 -2.32
N THR A 319 -45.40 -34.60 -1.75
CA THR A 319 -44.97 -34.98 -0.40
C THR A 319 -43.45 -35.11 -0.31
N CYS A 320 -42.80 -35.71 -1.32
CA CYS A 320 -41.34 -35.78 -1.36
C CYS A 320 -40.70 -34.40 -1.36
N ILE A 321 -41.22 -33.44 -2.15
CA ILE A 321 -40.69 -32.08 -2.20
C ILE A 321 -40.85 -31.38 -0.85
N VAL A 322 -41.98 -31.55 -0.17
CA VAL A 322 -42.21 -30.93 1.16
C VAL A 322 -41.22 -31.46 2.20
N GLU A 323 -40.94 -32.77 2.19
CA GLU A 323 -40.07 -33.39 3.20
C GLU A 323 -38.57 -33.30 2.86
N HIS A 324 -38.21 -33.47 1.59
CA HIS A 324 -36.82 -33.63 1.12
C HIS A 324 -36.38 -32.52 0.15
N GLY A 325 -37.24 -31.54 -0.11
CA GLY A 325 -36.93 -30.39 -0.93
C GLY A 325 -35.82 -29.52 -0.34
N PRO A 326 -35.28 -28.58 -1.14
CA PRO A 326 -34.23 -27.71 -0.67
C PRO A 326 -34.73 -26.84 0.49
N GLY A 327 -33.92 -26.74 1.55
CA GLY A 327 -34.25 -25.99 2.76
C GLY A 327 -35.06 -26.76 3.80
N SER A 328 -35.63 -27.93 3.49
CA SER A 328 -36.37 -28.74 4.48
C SER A 328 -35.47 -29.31 5.59
N VAL A 329 -34.24 -29.72 5.20
CA VAL A 329 -33.23 -30.32 6.10
C VAL A 329 -32.54 -29.27 6.99
N ASP A 330 -32.60 -28.00 6.60
CA ASP A 330 -31.80 -26.96 7.22
C ASP A 330 -32.59 -26.23 8.32
N SER A 331 -31.97 -26.05 9.48
CA SER A 331 -32.59 -25.23 10.53
C SER A 331 -32.70 -23.78 10.05
N LEU A 332 -33.91 -23.24 10.05
CA LEU A 332 -34.21 -21.89 9.57
C LEU A 332 -33.30 -20.82 10.21
N GLY A 333 -33.10 -20.90 11.53
CA GLY A 333 -32.26 -19.96 12.27
C GLY A 333 -30.82 -19.90 11.75
N LEU A 334 -30.17 -21.06 11.54
CA LEU A 334 -28.81 -21.11 10.99
C LEU A 334 -28.76 -20.59 9.55
N SER A 335 -29.81 -20.82 8.76
CA SER A 335 -29.92 -20.30 7.39
C SER A 335 -30.01 -18.78 7.34
N ILE A 336 -30.76 -18.17 8.25
CA ILE A 336 -30.88 -16.71 8.40
C ILE A 336 -29.56 -16.12 8.88
N VAL A 337 -28.92 -16.71 9.90
CA VAL A 337 -27.62 -16.24 10.41
C VAL A 337 -26.54 -16.33 9.33
N ASP A 338 -26.51 -17.40 8.54
CA ASP A 338 -25.59 -17.51 7.40
C ASP A 338 -25.86 -16.45 6.33
N TYR A 339 -27.14 -16.20 6.00
CA TYR A 339 -27.53 -15.18 5.03
C TYR A 339 -27.16 -13.75 5.48
N LEU A 340 -27.47 -13.39 6.72
CA LEU A 340 -27.12 -12.09 7.31
C LEU A 340 -25.60 -11.96 7.54
N GLY A 341 -24.93 -13.03 7.96
CA GLY A 341 -23.49 -13.04 8.16
C GLY A 341 -22.71 -12.75 6.87
N SER A 342 -23.21 -13.24 5.73
CA SER A 342 -22.66 -12.97 4.40
C SER A 342 -22.69 -11.50 3.97
N ILE A 343 -23.57 -10.68 4.55
CA ILE A 343 -23.58 -9.21 4.33
C ILE A 343 -22.83 -8.48 5.45
N VAL A 344 -23.03 -8.86 6.72
CA VAL A 344 -22.46 -8.13 7.87
C VAL A 344 -20.94 -8.24 7.92
N LEU A 345 -20.34 -9.43 7.74
CA LEU A 345 -18.89 -9.62 7.86
C LEU A 345 -18.05 -8.74 6.91
N PRO A 346 -18.35 -8.65 5.59
CA PRO A 346 -17.60 -7.77 4.70
C PRO A 346 -17.72 -6.29 5.08
N TRP A 347 -18.87 -5.85 5.59
CA TRP A 347 -19.04 -4.48 6.10
C TRP A 347 -18.25 -4.24 7.39
N VAL A 348 -18.20 -5.21 8.31
CA VAL A 348 -17.33 -5.11 9.50
C VAL A 348 -15.88 -4.97 9.07
N ALA A 349 -15.40 -5.79 8.13
CA ALA A 349 -14.05 -5.68 7.60
C ALA A 349 -13.79 -4.33 6.92
N PHE A 350 -14.77 -3.81 6.16
CA PHE A 350 -14.69 -2.48 5.55
C PHE A 350 -14.64 -1.36 6.58
N CYS A 351 -15.43 -1.44 7.65
CA CYS A 351 -15.39 -0.51 8.78
C CYS A 351 -14.07 -0.57 9.56
N CYS A 352 -13.31 -1.67 9.46
CA CYS A 352 -11.96 -1.78 10.02
C CYS A 352 -10.88 -1.12 9.13
N LEU A 353 -11.16 -0.76 7.86
CA LEU A 353 -10.17 -0.16 6.96
C LEU A 353 -9.60 1.18 7.43
N PRO A 354 -10.37 2.12 8.01
CA PRO A 354 -9.82 3.37 8.53
C PRO A 354 -8.80 3.19 9.66
N TYR A 355 -8.86 2.04 10.36
CA TYR A 355 -7.93 1.66 11.42
C TYR A 355 -6.75 0.84 10.90
N SER A 356 -6.70 0.57 9.59
CA SER A 356 -5.65 -0.26 8.99
C SER A 356 -4.35 0.52 8.84
N HIS A 357 -3.23 -0.17 9.05
CA HIS A 357 -1.90 0.37 8.83
C HIS A 357 -1.27 -0.28 7.61
N LYS A 358 -0.55 0.52 6.81
CA LYS A 358 0.26 -0.01 5.71
C LYS A 358 1.52 -0.63 6.28
N SER A 359 1.59 -1.97 6.30
CA SER A 359 2.73 -2.70 6.88
C SER A 359 4.03 -2.46 6.11
N VAL A 360 3.93 -2.06 4.83
CA VAL A 360 5.07 -1.79 3.96
C VAL A 360 5.17 -0.28 3.74
N ARG A 361 6.08 0.39 4.47
CA ARG A 361 6.54 1.74 4.11
C ARG A 361 7.73 1.60 3.18
N ARG A 362 7.53 1.84 1.87
CA ARG A 362 8.62 1.93 0.89
C ARG A 362 9.54 3.10 1.26
N LYS A 363 10.66 2.82 1.91
CA LYS A 363 11.74 3.80 2.06
C LYS A 363 12.55 3.81 0.77
N PHE A 364 12.31 4.80 -0.09
CA PHE A 364 13.14 5.03 -1.27
C PHE A 364 14.52 5.55 -0.80
N VAL A 365 15.50 4.64 -0.72
CA VAL A 365 16.86 4.91 -0.25
C VAL A 365 17.55 6.02 -1.06
N GLY A 366 17.16 6.22 -2.32
CA GLY A 366 17.71 7.25 -3.20
C GLY A 366 17.31 8.69 -2.87
N ARG A 367 16.15 8.93 -2.24
CA ARG A 367 15.66 10.30 -1.96
C ARG A 367 16.09 10.82 -0.59
N ALA A 368 16.17 9.92 0.40
CA ALA A 368 16.61 10.26 1.76
C ALA A 368 18.07 10.78 1.82
N ARG A 369 18.90 10.45 0.83
CA ARG A 369 20.29 10.93 0.77
C ARG A 369 20.44 12.34 0.20
N LEU A 370 19.49 12.80 -0.62
CA LEU A 370 19.45 14.17 -1.12
C LEU A 370 18.89 15.13 -0.06
N GLU A 371 17.99 14.65 0.80
CA GLU A 371 17.44 15.42 1.93
C GLU A 371 18.37 15.42 3.16
N GLY A 372 19.26 14.42 3.32
CA GLY A 372 20.15 14.30 4.48
C GLY A 372 21.54 14.95 4.35
N GLY A 373 21.84 15.64 3.24
CA GLY A 373 23.21 16.03 2.89
C GLY A 373 23.53 17.52 2.83
N GLY A 374 22.56 18.42 2.91
CA GLY A 374 22.83 19.85 2.70
C GLY A 374 21.79 20.74 3.35
N ALA A 375 22.19 21.31 4.50
CA ALA A 375 21.48 22.33 5.27
C ALA A 375 20.08 21.93 5.76
N ALA A 376 19.80 22.32 6.99
CA ALA A 376 18.46 22.39 7.52
C ALA A 376 17.65 23.40 6.68
N SER A 377 17.18 22.99 5.51
CA SER A 377 15.97 23.51 4.93
C SER A 377 14.86 23.01 5.84
N GLU A 378 14.58 23.80 6.88
CA GLU A 378 13.28 23.81 7.55
C GLU A 378 12.24 23.89 6.42
N ASP A 379 11.68 22.74 6.05
CA ASP A 379 10.41 22.69 5.35
C ASP A 379 9.37 22.79 6.49
N PRO A 380 8.83 23.99 6.77
CA PRO A 380 8.02 24.26 7.97
C PRO A 380 6.72 23.44 8.07
N ASP A 381 6.44 22.57 7.10
CA ASP A 381 5.25 21.72 7.07
C ASP A 381 5.50 20.26 7.49
N LEU A 382 6.77 19.83 7.60
CA LEU A 382 7.16 18.50 8.12
C LEU A 382 7.47 18.56 9.62
N GLU A 383 6.48 19.05 10.37
CA GLU A 383 6.43 18.95 11.82
C GLU A 383 6.72 17.50 12.26
N PRO A 384 7.66 17.29 13.20
CA PRO A 384 7.94 15.97 13.74
C PRO A 384 6.66 15.32 14.26
N GLU A 385 6.35 14.13 13.74
CA GLU A 385 5.16 13.30 14.00
C GLU A 385 4.98 12.90 15.49
N GLY A 386 5.76 13.49 16.41
CA GLY A 386 5.75 13.23 17.84
C GLY A 386 4.93 14.22 18.69
N SER A 387 4.36 15.29 18.14
CA SER A 387 3.63 16.27 18.98
C SER A 387 2.39 16.92 18.34
N ARG A 388 1.93 16.47 17.16
CA ARG A 388 0.65 16.93 16.63
C ARG A 388 -0.48 16.51 17.56
N ALA A 389 -1.12 17.52 18.15
CA ALA A 389 -2.29 17.36 19.00
C ALA A 389 -3.34 16.45 18.31
N PRO A 390 -3.96 15.48 19.02
CA PRO A 390 -4.91 14.51 18.46
C PRO A 390 -6.19 15.05 17.79
N GLY A 391 -6.29 16.33 17.45
CA GLY A 391 -7.57 17.02 17.19
C GLY A 391 -7.84 17.53 15.77
N SER A 392 -6.87 17.57 14.84
CA SER A 392 -7.08 18.24 13.53
C SER A 392 -6.81 17.36 12.31
N SER A 393 -7.10 16.07 12.39
CA SER A 393 -7.19 15.22 11.20
C SER A 393 -8.33 15.72 10.31
N THR A 394 -7.98 16.47 9.27
CA THR A 394 -8.94 16.92 8.25
C THR A 394 -9.72 15.71 7.72
N PRO A 395 -11.07 15.70 7.77
CA PRO A 395 -11.93 14.56 7.39
C PRO A 395 -11.70 14.02 5.97
N GLN A 396 -11.00 14.76 5.12
CA GLN A 396 -10.70 14.37 3.74
C GLN A 396 -9.64 13.26 3.62
N ALA A 397 -8.70 13.14 4.57
CA ALA A 397 -7.66 12.09 4.51
C ALA A 397 -8.24 10.69 4.76
N LEU A 398 -9.23 10.58 5.65
CA LEU A 398 -9.96 9.33 5.94
C LEU A 398 -10.82 8.86 4.77
N ARG A 399 -11.26 9.78 3.90
CA ARG A 399 -12.16 9.48 2.77
C ARG A 399 -11.50 8.74 1.61
N ARG A 400 -10.17 8.57 1.60
CA ARG A 400 -9.44 7.99 0.46
C ARG A 400 -9.03 6.52 0.63
N GLN A 401 -9.16 5.93 1.82
CA GLN A 401 -8.83 4.51 2.02
C GLN A 401 -9.99 3.62 1.54
N GLY A 402 -9.69 2.59 0.75
CA GLY A 402 -10.68 1.66 0.18
C GLY A 402 -11.09 1.90 -1.28
N GLY A 403 -10.75 3.04 -1.88
CA GLY A 403 -10.87 3.28 -3.34
C GLY A 403 -12.21 2.85 -3.95
N ARG A 404 -12.15 2.04 -5.02
CA ARG A 404 -13.33 1.53 -5.76
C ARG A 404 -14.08 0.41 -5.02
N LEU A 405 -13.49 -0.19 -3.97
CA LEU A 405 -14.11 -1.29 -3.24
C LEU A 405 -15.43 -0.87 -2.56
N GLY A 406 -15.51 0.38 -2.09
CA GLY A 406 -16.74 0.90 -1.49
C GLY A 406 -17.94 0.86 -2.44
N GLN A 407 -17.72 1.18 -3.72
CA GLN A 407 -18.79 1.09 -4.73
C GLN A 407 -19.25 -0.36 -4.96
N LEU A 408 -18.30 -1.31 -4.94
CA LEU A 408 -18.59 -2.73 -5.09
C LEU A 408 -19.38 -3.28 -3.89
N LEU A 409 -19.10 -2.81 -2.67
CA LEU A 409 -19.88 -3.15 -1.47
C LEU A 409 -21.27 -2.50 -1.45
N ILE A 410 -21.42 -1.30 -2.00
CA ILE A 410 -22.74 -0.68 -2.18
C ILE A 410 -23.59 -1.51 -3.16
N TYR A 411 -23.00 -1.97 -4.27
CA TYR A 411 -23.66 -2.89 -5.19
C TYR A 411 -24.12 -4.18 -4.48
N ASP A 412 -23.27 -4.76 -3.63
CA ASP A 412 -23.64 -5.94 -2.85
C ASP A 412 -24.83 -5.70 -1.90
N VAL A 413 -24.89 -4.54 -1.23
CA VAL A 413 -26.06 -4.15 -0.43
C VAL A 413 -27.31 -4.03 -1.30
N GLN A 414 -27.20 -3.46 -2.50
CA GLN A 414 -28.34 -3.37 -3.42
C GLN A 414 -28.82 -4.76 -3.85
N CYS A 415 -27.91 -5.68 -4.16
CA CYS A 415 -28.26 -7.08 -4.44
C CYS A 415 -28.93 -7.76 -3.25
N PHE A 416 -28.43 -7.53 -2.03
CA PHE A 416 -29.04 -8.03 -0.81
C PHE A 416 -30.48 -7.50 -0.64
N LEU A 417 -30.68 -6.19 -0.72
CA LEU A 417 -32.00 -5.56 -0.62
C LEU A 417 -32.96 -6.04 -1.72
N CYS A 418 -32.48 -6.20 -2.95
CA CYS A 418 -33.25 -6.75 -4.06
C CYS A 418 -33.69 -8.19 -3.78
N SER A 419 -32.78 -9.03 -3.28
CA SER A 419 -33.10 -10.42 -2.91
C SER A 419 -34.07 -10.51 -1.73
N LEU A 420 -33.97 -9.60 -0.75
CA LEU A 420 -34.90 -9.51 0.38
C LEU A 420 -36.30 -9.03 -0.08
N ALA A 421 -36.36 -8.06 -0.99
CA ALA A 421 -37.62 -7.60 -1.57
C ALA A 421 -38.30 -8.73 -2.37
N LEU A 422 -37.53 -9.50 -3.14
CA LEU A 422 -38.05 -10.66 -3.85
C LEU A 422 -38.58 -11.73 -2.89
N LEU A 423 -37.86 -12.03 -1.80
CA LEU A 423 -38.34 -12.93 -0.76
C LEU A 423 -39.67 -12.47 -0.17
N ALA A 424 -39.80 -11.17 0.13
CA ALA A 424 -41.04 -10.62 0.67
C ALA A 424 -42.21 -10.75 -0.32
N VAL A 425 -41.97 -10.50 -1.61
CA VAL A 425 -42.99 -10.66 -2.66
C VAL A 425 -43.42 -12.13 -2.79
N VAL A 426 -42.47 -13.06 -2.88
CA VAL A 426 -42.77 -14.49 -2.98
C VAL A 426 -43.49 -14.99 -1.73
N ALA A 427 -43.05 -14.59 -0.54
CA ALA A 427 -43.69 -14.97 0.72
C ALA A 427 -45.14 -14.43 0.84
N VAL A 428 -45.42 -13.22 0.36
CA VAL A 428 -46.80 -12.68 0.32
C VAL A 428 -47.65 -13.45 -0.69
N TYR A 429 -47.08 -13.82 -1.84
CA TYR A 429 -47.77 -14.59 -2.87
C TYR A 429 -48.11 -16.01 -2.40
N THR A 430 -47.14 -16.72 -1.80
CA THR A 430 -47.33 -18.10 -1.34
C THR A 430 -48.25 -18.18 -0.11
N ARG A 431 -48.24 -17.17 0.76
CA ARG A 431 -49.19 -17.08 1.89
C ARG A 431 -50.64 -16.97 1.43
N GLY A 432 -50.91 -16.33 0.29
CA GLY A 432 -52.29 -16.08 -0.17
C GLY A 432 -53.13 -17.33 -0.41
N ASP A 433 -52.48 -18.48 -0.55
CA ASP A 433 -53.11 -19.76 -0.88
C ASP A 433 -53.40 -20.63 0.37
N GLU A 434 -52.70 -20.41 1.48
CA GLU A 434 -52.92 -21.14 2.75
C GLU A 434 -53.86 -20.34 3.68
N GLU A 435 -54.98 -20.96 4.09
CA GLU A 435 -56.04 -20.35 4.90
C GLU A 435 -55.54 -19.52 6.10
N LEU A 436 -56.27 -18.42 6.38
CA LEU A 436 -55.93 -17.28 7.24
C LEU A 436 -55.60 -17.55 8.73
N HIS A 437 -55.56 -18.81 9.19
CA HIS A 437 -55.66 -19.13 10.62
C HIS A 437 -54.35 -19.01 11.43
N ASN A 438 -53.18 -18.89 10.80
CA ASN A 438 -51.89 -18.83 11.49
C ASN A 438 -51.27 -17.42 11.55
N THR A 439 -50.63 -17.10 12.68
CA THR A 439 -49.86 -15.85 12.84
C THR A 439 -48.68 -15.81 11.86
N TRP A 440 -48.28 -14.61 11.42
CA TRP A 440 -47.16 -14.41 10.48
C TRP A 440 -45.87 -15.11 10.93
N CYS A 441 -45.53 -15.00 12.21
CA CYS A 441 -44.33 -15.61 12.75
C CYS A 441 -44.39 -17.14 12.67
N GLU A 442 -45.50 -17.75 13.10
CA GLU A 442 -45.64 -19.20 13.09
C GLU A 442 -45.54 -19.78 11.68
N TRP A 443 -46.13 -19.12 10.69
CA TRP A 443 -45.99 -19.51 9.28
C TRP A 443 -44.53 -19.45 8.82
N VAL A 444 -43.82 -18.35 9.09
CA VAL A 444 -42.40 -18.19 8.72
C VAL A 444 -41.51 -19.30 9.30
N PHE A 445 -41.76 -19.72 10.55
CA PHE A 445 -40.95 -20.75 11.20
C PHE A 445 -41.32 -22.20 10.80
N THR A 446 -42.59 -22.43 10.45
CA THR A 446 -43.13 -23.79 10.30
C THR A 446 -43.32 -24.19 8.85
N SER A 447 -43.63 -23.24 7.96
CA SER A 447 -43.92 -23.50 6.55
C SER A 447 -42.70 -24.07 5.81
N ALA A 448 -42.91 -25.18 5.10
CA ALA A 448 -41.91 -25.75 4.19
C ALA A 448 -41.67 -24.83 2.99
N GLN A 449 -42.73 -24.19 2.48
CA GLN A 449 -42.68 -23.28 1.34
C GLN A 449 -41.74 -22.10 1.61
N PHE A 450 -41.84 -21.48 2.78
CA PHE A 450 -40.97 -20.36 3.15
C PHE A 450 -39.48 -20.78 3.24
N LYS A 451 -39.21 -22.01 3.69
CA LYS A 451 -37.83 -22.54 3.76
C LYS A 451 -37.25 -22.74 2.36
N GLU A 452 -38.05 -23.22 1.43
CA GLU A 452 -37.71 -23.38 0.01
C GLU A 452 -37.47 -22.02 -0.66
N ASP A 453 -38.37 -21.05 -0.44
CA ASP A 453 -38.22 -19.68 -0.93
C ASP A 453 -36.93 -19.04 -0.41
N LEU A 454 -36.68 -19.16 0.90
CA LEU A 454 -35.45 -18.64 1.52
C LEU A 454 -34.21 -19.31 0.92
N PHE A 455 -34.24 -20.62 0.68
CA PHE A 455 -33.14 -21.34 0.05
C PHE A 455 -32.81 -20.75 -1.33
N TRP A 456 -33.83 -20.58 -2.19
CA TRP A 456 -33.62 -20.06 -3.54
C TRP A 456 -33.21 -18.59 -3.57
N ILE A 457 -33.72 -17.78 -2.65
CA ILE A 457 -33.27 -16.39 -2.48
C ILE A 457 -31.80 -16.31 -2.07
N LYS A 458 -31.34 -17.21 -1.19
CA LYS A 458 -29.92 -17.31 -0.84
C LYS A 458 -29.07 -17.69 -2.06
N VAL A 459 -29.55 -18.62 -2.88
CA VAL A 459 -28.89 -19.00 -4.13
C VAL A 459 -28.79 -17.80 -5.08
N LEU A 460 -29.89 -17.09 -5.29
CA LEU A 460 -29.93 -15.90 -6.13
C LEU A 460 -28.94 -14.84 -5.65
N TYR A 461 -28.94 -14.52 -4.35
CA TYR A 461 -27.99 -13.58 -3.76
C TYR A 461 -26.54 -14.05 -3.90
N GLY A 462 -26.28 -15.35 -3.76
CA GLY A 462 -24.99 -15.96 -4.07
C GLY A 462 -24.56 -15.72 -5.51
N LEU A 463 -25.45 -15.96 -6.48
CA LEU A 463 -25.18 -15.74 -7.91
C LEU A 463 -24.95 -14.27 -8.25
N LEU A 464 -25.67 -13.34 -7.61
CA LEU A 464 -25.48 -11.89 -7.79
C LEU A 464 -24.11 -11.40 -7.31
N SER A 465 -23.36 -12.21 -6.55
CA SER A 465 -21.97 -11.94 -6.15
C SER A 465 -20.95 -12.25 -7.27
N LEU A 466 -21.39 -12.60 -8.49
CA LEU A 466 -20.54 -12.85 -9.66
C LEU A 466 -19.46 -11.77 -9.90
N PRO A 467 -19.73 -10.45 -9.77
CA PRO A 467 -18.72 -9.42 -10.03
C PRO A 467 -17.49 -9.49 -9.10
N PHE A 468 -17.60 -10.18 -7.96
CA PHE A 468 -16.49 -10.39 -7.03
C PHE A 468 -15.55 -11.53 -7.46
N LEU A 469 -16.02 -12.45 -8.31
CA LEU A 469 -15.28 -13.65 -8.68
C LEU A 469 -13.94 -13.35 -9.39
N PRO A 470 -13.86 -12.43 -10.39
CA PRO A 470 -12.58 -12.12 -11.03
C PRO A 470 -11.54 -11.59 -10.03
N PHE A 471 -11.98 -10.87 -9.00
CA PHE A 471 -11.09 -10.31 -7.99
C PHE A 471 -10.58 -11.32 -6.95
N MET A 472 -11.09 -12.56 -6.95
CA MET A 472 -10.41 -13.64 -6.20
C MET A 472 -9.05 -13.98 -6.78
N VAL A 473 -8.84 -13.70 -8.07
CA VAL A 473 -7.54 -13.91 -8.71
C VAL A 473 -6.66 -12.72 -8.33
N PRO A 474 -5.52 -12.93 -7.64
CA PRO A 474 -4.67 -11.85 -7.15
C PRO A 474 -4.27 -10.82 -8.21
N CYS A 475 -4.12 -11.24 -9.48
CA CYS A 475 -3.77 -10.34 -10.58
C CYS A 475 -4.73 -9.14 -10.71
N PHE A 476 -6.03 -9.37 -10.65
CA PHE A 476 -7.04 -8.31 -10.76
C PHE A 476 -7.18 -7.47 -9.49
N LEU A 477 -6.75 -7.99 -8.33
CA LEU A 477 -6.77 -7.29 -7.05
C LEU A 477 -5.91 -6.01 -7.08
N LYS A 478 -4.77 -6.07 -7.78
CA LYS A 478 -3.84 -4.93 -7.91
C LYS A 478 -4.50 -3.77 -8.67
N VAL A 479 -5.30 -4.08 -9.69
CA VAL A 479 -6.02 -3.09 -10.51
C VAL A 479 -7.09 -2.37 -9.69
N LEU A 480 -7.79 -3.10 -8.81
CA LEU A 480 -8.88 -2.52 -8.03
C LEU A 480 -8.40 -1.65 -6.86
N THR A 481 -7.32 -2.07 -6.19
CA THR A 481 -6.93 -1.54 -4.88
C THR A 481 -5.72 -0.62 -4.91
N HIS A 482 -4.85 -0.76 -5.91
CA HIS A 482 -3.50 -0.17 -5.90
C HIS A 482 -2.69 -0.46 -4.61
N CYS A 483 -3.13 -1.40 -3.78
CA CYS A 483 -2.45 -1.78 -2.56
C CYS A 483 -1.27 -2.70 -2.89
N GLU A 484 -0.21 -2.60 -2.08
CA GLU A 484 0.92 -3.51 -2.16
C GLU A 484 0.51 -4.85 -1.59
N TRP A 485 0.95 -5.93 -2.24
CA TRP A 485 0.57 -7.26 -1.80
C TRP A 485 1.36 -7.59 -0.54
N THR A 486 0.63 -7.98 0.49
CA THR A 486 1.19 -8.43 1.76
C THR A 486 0.81 -9.87 2.01
N GLY A 487 1.49 -10.52 2.94
CA GLY A 487 1.16 -11.85 3.43
C GLY A 487 1.75 -12.09 4.81
N PHE A 488 1.45 -13.24 5.40
CA PHE A 488 1.97 -13.61 6.72
C PHE A 488 3.19 -14.52 6.59
N ASN A 489 4.16 -14.32 7.47
CA ASN A 489 5.29 -15.24 7.66
C ASN A 489 4.99 -16.31 8.72
N GLU A 490 5.88 -17.29 8.87
CA GLU A 490 5.75 -18.37 9.87
C GLU A 490 5.59 -17.85 11.31
N ARG A 491 6.06 -16.62 11.58
CA ARG A 491 5.96 -15.93 12.88
C ARG A 491 4.67 -15.13 13.05
N GLY A 492 3.81 -15.08 12.03
CA GLY A 492 2.56 -14.32 12.05
C GLY A 492 2.72 -12.80 11.91
N ALA A 493 3.88 -12.33 11.42
CA ALA A 493 4.06 -10.94 11.01
C ALA A 493 3.53 -10.75 9.59
N CYS A 494 2.78 -9.66 9.37
CA CYS A 494 2.39 -9.23 8.04
C CYS A 494 3.60 -8.54 7.37
N ILE A 495 4.04 -9.07 6.24
CA ILE A 495 5.19 -8.57 5.49
C ILE A 495 4.84 -8.46 4.00
N GLU A 496 5.67 -7.74 3.24
CA GLU A 496 5.54 -7.65 1.80
C GLU A 496 5.59 -9.05 1.18
N TYR A 497 4.70 -9.30 0.23
CA TYR A 497 4.68 -10.54 -0.55
C TYR A 497 5.96 -10.62 -1.39
N ALA A 498 6.74 -11.67 -1.20
CA ALA A 498 7.99 -11.88 -1.89
C ALA A 498 8.12 -13.34 -2.28
N LEU A 499 8.12 -13.62 -3.60
CA LEU A 499 8.38 -14.95 -4.10
C LEU A 499 9.80 -15.38 -3.70
N PRO A 500 9.98 -16.54 -3.05
CA PRO A 500 11.28 -17.01 -2.65
C PRO A 500 12.13 -17.23 -3.92
N THR A 501 13.33 -16.66 -3.92
CA THR A 501 14.33 -16.99 -4.94
C THR A 501 14.68 -18.48 -4.86
N GLU A 502 15.01 -19.09 -6.01
CA GLU A 502 15.24 -20.53 -6.18
C GLU A 502 16.17 -21.15 -5.10
N SER A 503 17.16 -20.38 -4.64
CA SER A 503 18.08 -20.77 -3.56
C SER A 503 17.40 -21.05 -2.21
N ARG A 504 16.26 -20.42 -1.91
CA ARG A 504 15.45 -20.68 -0.72
C ARG A 504 14.53 -21.89 -0.87
N MET A 505 14.01 -22.15 -2.06
CA MET A 505 13.14 -23.30 -2.33
C MET A 505 13.83 -24.63 -2.01
N GLY A 506 15.13 -24.73 -2.30
CA GLY A 506 15.93 -25.92 -1.96
C GLY A 506 15.96 -26.24 -0.45
N ARG A 507 15.88 -25.23 0.41
CA ARG A 507 15.77 -25.42 1.87
C ARG A 507 14.36 -25.78 2.30
N TRP A 508 13.34 -25.14 1.72
CA TRP A 508 11.94 -25.45 2.01
C TRP A 508 11.59 -26.90 1.64
N ARG A 509 12.06 -27.38 0.48
CA ARG A 509 11.89 -28.77 0.05
C ARG A 509 12.54 -29.79 1.00
N ARG A 510 13.61 -29.39 1.71
CA ARG A 510 14.25 -30.21 2.77
C ARG A 510 13.53 -30.09 4.11
N ARG A 511 12.92 -28.94 4.39
CA ARG A 511 12.23 -28.63 5.65
C ARG A 511 10.77 -29.01 5.69
N GLN A 512 10.10 -29.18 4.55
CA GLN A 512 8.80 -29.82 4.53
C GLN A 512 9.02 -31.14 5.27
N PRO A 513 8.45 -31.31 6.48
CA PRO A 513 8.52 -32.58 7.13
C PRO A 513 7.99 -33.52 6.07
N ARG A 514 8.72 -34.60 5.79
CA ARG A 514 8.12 -35.74 5.10
C ARG A 514 7.00 -36.14 6.04
N LEU A 515 5.86 -35.48 5.93
CA LEU A 515 4.55 -35.81 6.45
C LEU A 515 4.35 -37.11 5.73
N SER A 516 4.89 -38.13 6.39
CA SER A 516 5.29 -39.35 5.75
C SER A 516 4.05 -39.79 5.02
N ARG A 517 4.15 -40.29 3.78
CA ARG A 517 3.00 -40.94 3.13
C ARG A 517 2.28 -41.89 4.10
N ARG A 518 2.99 -42.39 5.13
CA ARG A 518 2.46 -43.10 6.30
C ARG A 518 1.48 -42.29 7.18
N THR A 519 1.75 -41.04 7.55
CA THR A 519 0.83 -40.22 8.38
C THR A 519 -0.42 -39.82 7.61
N LEU A 520 -0.26 -39.36 6.36
CA LEU A 520 -1.39 -38.99 5.50
C LEU A 520 -2.23 -40.23 5.17
N SER A 521 -1.62 -41.38 4.87
CA SER A 521 -2.37 -42.64 4.71
C SER A 521 -2.99 -43.18 5.99
N ARG A 522 -2.47 -42.84 7.18
CA ARG A 522 -3.13 -43.16 8.46
C ARG A 522 -4.35 -42.28 8.67
N LEU A 523 -4.25 -40.99 8.35
CA LEU A 523 -5.34 -40.03 8.51
C LEU A 523 -6.47 -40.31 7.50
N CYS A 524 -6.14 -40.58 6.23
CA CYS A 524 -7.11 -41.04 5.24
C CYS A 524 -7.76 -42.37 5.64
N ARG A 525 -7.00 -43.33 6.22
CA ARG A 525 -7.57 -44.59 6.74
C ARG A 525 -8.42 -44.40 8.00
N SER A 526 -8.18 -43.36 8.80
CA SER A 526 -9.05 -43.01 9.92
C SER A 526 -10.32 -42.32 9.45
N LEU A 527 -10.22 -41.34 8.55
CA LEU A 527 -11.38 -40.68 7.96
C LEU A 527 -12.25 -41.67 7.18
N ALA A 528 -11.67 -42.55 6.37
CA ALA A 528 -12.40 -43.62 5.69
C ALA A 528 -13.07 -44.60 6.69
N ARG A 529 -12.45 -44.86 7.85
CA ARG A 529 -13.08 -45.67 8.91
C ARG A 529 -14.21 -44.94 9.63
N VAL A 530 -14.12 -43.62 9.82
CA VAL A 530 -15.19 -42.81 10.41
C VAL A 530 -16.37 -42.71 9.44
N VAL A 531 -16.11 -42.40 8.17
CA VAL A 531 -17.13 -42.36 7.11
C VAL A 531 -17.75 -43.75 6.90
N GLY A 532 -16.94 -44.82 6.87
CA GLY A 532 -17.42 -46.20 6.72
C GLY A 532 -18.23 -46.73 7.92
N ARG A 533 -17.90 -46.30 9.15
CA ARG A 533 -18.69 -46.64 10.35
C ARG A 533 -19.99 -45.82 10.47
N GLY A 534 -20.06 -44.65 9.86
CA GLY A 534 -21.30 -43.88 9.73
C GLY A 534 -22.28 -44.52 8.75
N GLY A 535 -21.77 -45.05 7.62
CA GLY A 535 -22.61 -45.64 6.57
C GLY A 535 -23.35 -46.92 6.96
N THR A 536 -22.78 -47.77 7.83
CA THR A 536 -23.45 -49.01 8.25
C THR A 536 -24.49 -48.83 9.36
N ARG A 537 -24.50 -47.71 10.08
CA ARG A 537 -25.59 -47.38 11.01
C ARG A 537 -26.74 -46.62 10.36
N LEU A 538 -26.49 -45.83 9.30
CA LEU A 538 -27.56 -45.20 8.55
C LEU A 538 -28.33 -46.19 7.66
N ASN A 539 -27.67 -47.22 7.11
CA ASN A 539 -28.39 -48.27 6.38
C ASN A 539 -29.21 -49.19 7.29
N GLY A 540 -28.93 -49.25 8.60
CA GLY A 540 -29.72 -50.03 9.56
C GLY A 540 -30.95 -49.29 10.12
N VAL A 541 -30.91 -47.95 10.16
CA VAL A 541 -32.07 -47.14 10.59
C VAL A 541 -33.01 -46.86 9.40
N VAL A 542 -32.47 -46.61 8.21
CA VAL A 542 -33.31 -46.44 7.00
C VAL A 542 -33.91 -47.78 6.53
N ALA A 543 -33.29 -48.93 6.81
CA ALA A 543 -33.92 -50.23 6.56
C ALA A 543 -34.93 -50.67 7.64
N ALA A 544 -34.92 -50.06 8.83
CA ALA A 544 -35.86 -50.37 9.89
C ALA A 544 -37.15 -49.52 9.81
N GLU A 545 -37.12 -48.34 9.21
CA GLU A 545 -38.32 -47.52 8.94
C GLU A 545 -39.04 -47.89 7.62
N HIS A 546 -38.45 -48.74 6.78
CA HIS A 546 -39.12 -49.25 5.56
C HIS A 546 -39.94 -50.53 5.79
N PHE A 547 -40.06 -51.02 7.02
CA PHE A 547 -40.79 -52.25 7.35
C PHE A 547 -41.70 -52.16 8.60
N ALA A 548 -42.10 -50.95 9.01
CA ALA A 548 -43.11 -50.72 10.05
C ALA A 548 -44.17 -49.72 9.56
#